data_AF-F9W9W4-F1
#
_entry.id   AF-F9W9W4-F1
#
_cell.length_a   1.000
_cell.length_b   1.000
_cell.length_c   1.000
_cell.angle_alpha   90.00
_cell.angle_beta   90.00
_cell.angle_gamma   90.00
#
_symmetry.space_group_name_H-M   'P 1'
#
loop_
_entity.id
_entity.type
_entity.pdbx_description
1 polymer ?
#
loop_
_entity_poly.entity_id
_entity_poly.type
_entity_poly.pdbx_seq_one_letter_code
_entity_poly.pdbx_strand_id
1 'polypeptide(L)'
;MDGHNIHDNIDPDIHERLMELEAEEDARLQEMEIEASRKRPCYELSDSTVEAVRFIRDKIKVIRMERAMKNPALRRTRKQSVAIEKFNNRTGSQDTRSATPGYSSEGTTKGTRRGRSLSAAQEAVMRDRSSSSHVSTKATRGISCRSASRERSLSVSRGEGYKDVSEKLRAVKLSKVVARPRNRLAKKGEGDRHIPNLRPKHLFTGKVKSNGGRDRR
;
A
#
# COMPACT_ATOMS: atom_id res chain seq x y z
N MET A 1 -25.49 -28.09 46.03
CA MET A 1 -24.72 -27.19 46.89
C MET A 1 -24.00 -26.19 45.96
N ASP A 2 -24.64 -25.08 45.54
CA ASP A 2 -24.39 -24.34 44.27
C ASP A 2 -25.08 -24.95 43.03
N GLY A 3 -26.38 -25.23 43.15
CA GLY A 3 -27.21 -25.70 42.02
C GLY A 3 -27.05 -27.18 41.64
N HIS A 4 -26.06 -27.90 42.18
CA HIS A 4 -25.84 -29.33 41.90
C HIS A 4 -26.38 -30.23 43.02
N ASN A 5 -26.87 -31.42 42.66
CA ASN A 5 -27.40 -32.41 43.59
C ASN A 5 -26.26 -33.18 44.26
N ILE A 6 -26.38 -33.43 45.57
CA ILE A 6 -25.33 -34.08 46.37
C ILE A 6 -25.25 -35.57 46.06
N HIS A 7 -26.40 -36.21 45.78
CA HIS A 7 -26.45 -37.64 45.50
C HIS A 7 -25.65 -38.05 44.27
N ASP A 8 -25.39 -37.12 43.35
CA ASP A 8 -24.62 -37.36 42.13
C ASP A 8 -23.10 -37.44 42.41
N ASN A 9 -22.66 -37.06 43.61
CA ASN A 9 -21.26 -37.02 44.05
C ASN A 9 -20.98 -37.94 45.26
N ILE A 10 -21.80 -38.97 45.50
CA ILE A 10 -21.57 -39.94 46.58
C ILE A 10 -21.05 -41.24 45.96
N ASP A 11 -19.73 -41.35 45.85
CA ASP A 11 -19.01 -42.53 45.37
C ASP A 11 -17.97 -43.00 46.42
N PRO A 12 -17.72 -44.31 46.56
CA PRO A 12 -16.72 -44.84 47.50
C PRO A 12 -15.27 -44.51 47.10
N ASP A 13 -15.01 -44.25 45.82
CA ASP A 13 -13.69 -43.94 45.23
C ASP A 13 -13.50 -42.44 44.95
N ILE A 14 -14.40 -41.57 45.43
CA ILE A 14 -14.38 -40.13 45.14
C ILE A 14 -13.07 -39.44 45.55
N HIS A 15 -12.42 -39.94 46.60
CA HIS A 15 -11.15 -39.39 47.08
C HIS A 15 -9.98 -39.72 46.15
N GLU A 16 -9.94 -40.93 45.59
CA GLU A 16 -8.91 -41.34 44.63
C GLU A 16 -9.02 -40.55 43.33
N ARG A 17 -10.24 -40.41 42.80
CA ARG A 17 -10.50 -39.57 41.62
C ARG A 17 -10.17 -38.10 41.85
N LEU A 18 -10.39 -37.60 43.06
CA LEU A 18 -10.05 -36.21 43.42
C LEU A 18 -8.53 -36.01 43.45
N MET A 19 -7.76 -36.95 44.00
CA MET A 19 -6.28 -36.88 43.96
C MET A 19 -5.71 -36.94 42.54
N GLU A 20 -6.28 -37.79 41.67
CA GLU A 20 -5.89 -37.85 40.25
C GLU A 20 -6.19 -36.52 39.54
N LEU A 21 -7.36 -35.93 39.82
CA LEU A 21 -7.80 -34.67 39.22
C LEU A 21 -6.94 -33.49 39.70
N GLU A 22 -6.60 -33.42 40.98
CA GLU A 22 -5.66 -32.41 41.52
C GLU A 22 -4.27 -32.54 40.86
N ALA A 23 -3.76 -33.76 40.68
CA ALA A 23 -2.48 -33.99 40.01
C ALA A 23 -2.50 -33.58 38.52
N GLU A 24 -3.61 -33.83 37.82
CA GLU A 24 -3.79 -33.37 36.44
C GLU A 24 -3.87 -31.84 36.35
N GLU A 25 -4.62 -31.20 37.26
CA GLU A 25 -4.70 -29.74 37.31
C GLU A 25 -3.35 -29.10 37.60
N ASP A 26 -2.57 -29.63 38.54
CA ASP A 26 -1.22 -29.15 38.85
C ASP A 26 -0.29 -29.23 37.63
N ALA A 27 -0.32 -30.35 36.90
CA ALA A 27 0.46 -30.51 35.67
C ALA A 27 0.06 -29.47 34.62
N ARG A 28 -1.25 -29.24 34.45
CA ARG A 28 -1.77 -28.23 33.52
C ARG A 28 -1.38 -26.81 33.94
N LEU A 29 -1.38 -26.52 35.23
CA LEU A 29 -1.00 -25.21 35.77
C LEU A 29 0.50 -24.94 35.54
N GLN A 30 1.35 -25.95 35.75
CA GLN A 30 2.77 -25.89 35.42
C GLN A 30 3.01 -25.66 33.91
N GLU A 31 2.28 -26.36 33.03
CA GLU A 31 2.36 -26.13 31.59
C GLU A 31 1.96 -24.71 31.21
N MET A 32 0.88 -24.19 31.78
CA MET A 32 0.45 -22.81 31.55
C MET A 32 1.50 -21.80 32.03
N GLU A 33 2.14 -22.06 33.16
CA GLU A 33 3.21 -21.20 33.68
C GLU A 33 4.46 -21.23 32.78
N ILE A 34 4.83 -22.41 32.27
CA ILE A 34 5.91 -22.56 31.28
C ILE A 34 5.54 -21.84 29.97
N GLU A 35 4.29 -21.95 29.51
CA GLU A 35 3.85 -21.25 28.30
C GLU A 35 3.81 -19.72 28.50
N ALA A 36 3.37 -19.27 29.68
CA ALA A 36 3.35 -17.86 30.05
C ALA A 36 4.79 -17.29 30.15
N SER A 37 5.73 -18.04 30.73
CA SER A 37 7.14 -17.64 30.79
C SER A 37 7.78 -17.59 29.40
N ARG A 38 7.45 -18.51 28.47
CA ARG A 38 7.87 -18.45 27.06
C ARG A 38 7.36 -17.22 26.31
N LYS A 39 6.17 -16.72 26.68
CA LYS A 39 5.56 -15.51 26.09
C LYS A 39 6.12 -14.20 26.66
N ARG A 40 6.79 -14.24 27.81
CA ARG A 40 7.45 -13.06 28.37
C ARG A 40 8.69 -12.74 27.53
N PRO A 41 8.79 -11.54 26.93
CA PRO A 41 9.98 -11.20 26.15
C PRO A 41 11.21 -11.14 27.06
N CYS A 42 12.28 -11.86 26.71
CA CYS A 42 13.56 -11.89 27.44
C CYS A 42 14.34 -10.56 27.45
N TYR A 43 13.74 -9.46 27.01
CA TYR A 43 14.38 -8.14 26.97
C TYR A 43 13.57 -7.16 27.80
N GLU A 44 14.15 -6.73 28.91
CA GLU A 44 13.71 -5.56 29.65
C GLU A 44 14.05 -4.31 28.80
N LEU A 45 13.02 -3.68 28.24
CA LEU A 45 13.16 -2.40 27.56
C LEU A 45 13.28 -1.31 28.63
N SER A 46 14.31 -0.48 28.57
CA SER A 46 14.41 0.68 29.46
C SER A 46 13.23 1.62 29.25
N ASP A 47 12.75 2.27 30.32
CA ASP A 47 11.60 3.20 30.25
C ASP A 47 11.79 4.27 29.16
N SER A 48 13.02 4.75 28.99
CA SER A 48 13.40 5.69 27.95
C SER A 48 13.14 5.18 26.52
N THR A 49 13.36 3.88 26.28
CA THR A 49 13.09 3.27 24.96
C THR A 49 11.60 3.11 24.71
N VAL A 50 10.82 2.79 25.74
CA VAL A 50 9.35 2.70 25.65
C VAL A 50 8.76 4.07 25.33
N GLU A 51 9.21 5.12 26.02
CA GLU A 51 8.80 6.50 25.77
C GLU A 51 9.18 6.96 24.36
N ALA A 52 10.41 6.66 23.91
CA ALA A 52 10.84 6.98 22.55
C ALA A 52 9.98 6.28 21.49
N VAL A 53 9.64 5.00 21.70
CA VAL A 53 8.76 4.24 20.79
C VAL A 53 7.35 4.83 20.77
N ARG A 54 6.80 5.23 21.93
CA ARG A 54 5.50 5.92 22.03
C ARG A 54 5.52 7.23 21.24
N PHE A 55 6.54 8.04 21.45
CA PHE A 55 6.74 9.30 20.72
C PHE A 55 6.81 9.09 19.21
N ILE A 56 7.59 8.10 18.73
CA ILE A 56 7.70 7.77 17.31
C ILE A 56 6.33 7.34 16.75
N ARG A 57 5.60 6.48 17.47
CA ARG A 57 4.26 6.02 17.04
C ARG A 57 3.29 7.18 16.90
N ASP A 58 3.27 8.09 17.87
CA ASP A 58 2.38 9.24 17.84
C ASP A 58 2.78 10.23 16.75
N LYS A 59 4.09 10.44 16.53
CA LYS A 59 4.58 11.24 15.40
C LYS A 59 4.18 10.66 14.05
N ILE A 60 4.27 9.34 13.88
CA ILE A 60 3.83 8.64 12.65
C ILE A 60 2.32 8.82 12.43
N LYS A 61 1.50 8.72 13.48
CA LYS A 61 0.04 8.95 13.38
C LYS A 61 -0.25 10.37 12.90
N VAL A 62 0.39 11.38 13.50
CA VAL A 62 0.23 12.78 13.10
C VAL A 62 0.63 12.99 11.65
N ILE A 63 1.79 12.47 11.21
CA ILE A 63 2.22 12.57 9.80
C ILE A 63 1.22 11.88 8.86
N ARG A 64 0.66 10.74 9.25
CA ARG A 64 -0.36 10.03 8.47
C ARG A 64 -1.65 10.83 8.36
N MET A 65 -2.11 11.44 9.46
CA MET A 65 -3.28 12.31 9.48
C MET A 65 -3.06 13.55 8.62
N GLU A 66 -1.92 14.24 8.79
CA GLU A 66 -1.56 15.38 7.95
C GLU A 66 -1.50 15.01 6.47
N ARG A 67 -0.92 13.84 6.14
CA ARG A 67 -0.86 13.35 4.77
C ARG A 67 -2.24 13.05 4.21
N ALA A 68 -3.16 12.52 5.03
CA ALA A 68 -4.55 12.31 4.65
C ALA A 68 -5.29 13.63 4.42
N MET A 69 -5.13 14.60 5.33
CA MET A 69 -5.72 15.94 5.24
C MET A 69 -5.17 16.75 4.05
N LYS A 70 -3.88 16.59 3.73
CA LYS A 70 -3.21 17.25 2.59
C LYS A 70 -3.53 16.59 1.22
N ASN A 71 -4.50 15.67 1.14
CA ASN A 71 -5.05 15.08 -0.09
C ASN A 71 -4.02 14.56 -1.12
N PRO A 72 -3.57 13.28 -1.03
CA PRO A 72 -2.68 12.66 -2.01
C PRO A 72 -3.42 11.93 -3.15
N ALA A 73 -4.77 11.93 -3.16
CA ALA A 73 -5.57 11.25 -4.18
C ALA A 73 -5.35 11.82 -5.60
N LEU A 74 -4.95 13.09 -5.68
CA LEU A 74 -4.38 13.66 -6.90
C LEU A 74 -2.87 13.58 -6.79
N ARG A 75 -2.26 12.55 -7.40
CA ARG A 75 -0.84 12.60 -7.72
C ARG A 75 -0.62 13.88 -8.53
N ARG A 76 0.00 14.89 -7.91
CA ARG A 76 0.33 16.13 -8.59
C ARG A 76 1.17 15.76 -9.81
N THR A 77 0.74 16.19 -10.97
CA THR A 77 1.55 16.00 -12.17
C THR A 77 2.85 16.81 -12.01
N ARG A 78 3.92 16.40 -12.70
CA ARG A 78 5.20 17.14 -12.70
C ARG A 78 5.02 18.64 -13.03
N LYS A 79 4.00 18.99 -13.82
CA LYS A 79 3.66 20.38 -14.13
C LYS A 79 3.08 21.13 -12.93
N GLN A 80 2.21 20.48 -12.15
CA GLN A 80 1.64 21.06 -10.93
C GLN A 80 2.69 21.23 -9.82
N SER A 81 3.61 20.28 -9.66
CA SER A 81 4.70 20.42 -8.67
C SER A 81 5.63 21.59 -9.00
N VAL A 82 6.03 21.73 -10.27
CA VAL A 82 6.87 22.86 -10.74
C VAL A 82 6.13 24.21 -10.63
N ALA A 83 4.82 24.24 -10.83
CA ALA A 83 4.02 25.46 -10.67
C ALA A 83 3.96 25.92 -9.20
N ILE A 84 3.78 24.97 -8.26
CA ILE A 84 3.80 25.25 -6.83
C ILE A 84 5.19 25.71 -6.39
N GLU A 85 6.25 25.05 -6.86
CA GLU A 85 7.64 25.44 -6.56
C GLU A 85 7.93 26.88 -7.03
N LYS A 86 7.51 27.24 -8.25
CA LYS A 86 7.62 28.62 -8.76
C LYS A 86 6.79 29.62 -7.96
N PHE A 87 5.59 29.24 -7.51
CA PHE A 87 4.72 30.08 -6.69
C PHE A 87 5.33 30.32 -5.29
N ASN A 88 5.82 29.27 -4.65
CA ASN A 88 6.48 29.33 -3.34
C ASN A 88 7.76 30.18 -3.40
N ASN A 89 8.57 30.01 -4.45
CA ASN A 89 9.77 30.84 -4.67
C ASN A 89 9.43 32.31 -4.94
N ARG A 90 8.26 32.62 -5.51
CA ARG A 90 7.81 34.00 -5.76
C ARG A 90 7.22 34.66 -4.52
N THR A 91 6.51 33.89 -3.70
CA THR A 91 5.79 34.39 -2.51
C THR A 91 6.63 34.31 -1.23
N GLY A 92 7.81 33.69 -1.27
CA GLY A 92 8.63 33.45 -0.08
C GLY A 92 8.04 32.39 0.86
N SER A 93 6.96 31.72 0.44
CA SER A 93 6.30 30.65 1.21
C SER A 93 7.13 29.36 1.12
N GLN A 94 8.18 29.27 1.93
CA GLN A 94 8.90 28.03 2.18
C GLN A 94 8.19 27.26 3.30
N ASP A 95 7.89 25.97 3.08
CA ASP A 95 7.45 25.07 4.14
C ASP A 95 8.65 24.89 5.08
N THR A 96 8.59 25.42 6.30
CA THR A 96 9.70 25.42 7.28
C THR A 96 10.21 24.02 7.64
N ARG A 97 9.56 22.97 7.12
CA ARG A 97 10.00 21.57 7.16
C ARG A 97 11.18 21.22 6.26
N SER A 98 11.48 22.03 5.22
CA SER A 98 12.69 21.84 4.40
C SER A 98 13.95 22.42 5.05
N ALA A 99 13.78 23.26 6.08
CA ALA A 99 14.88 23.69 6.93
C ALA A 99 15.23 22.53 7.87
N THR A 100 16.20 21.72 7.48
CA THR A 100 16.94 20.88 8.42
C THR A 100 17.43 21.74 9.57
N PRO A 101 17.20 21.37 10.85
CA PRO A 101 17.73 22.13 11.97
C PRO A 101 19.26 22.04 11.89
N GLY A 102 19.92 23.12 11.47
CA GLY A 102 21.37 23.19 11.29
C GLY A 102 21.87 23.72 9.93
N TYR A 103 20.98 23.96 8.95
CA TYR A 103 21.39 24.61 7.69
C TYR A 103 20.76 26.00 7.61
N SER A 104 21.52 27.03 7.98
CA SER A 104 21.17 28.44 7.77
C SER A 104 20.85 28.66 6.29
N SER A 105 19.66 29.19 6.00
CA SER A 105 19.26 29.62 4.67
C SER A 105 19.94 30.95 4.32
N GLU A 106 21.27 30.92 4.20
CA GLU A 106 22.05 32.02 3.64
C GLU A 106 21.89 31.97 2.12
N GLY A 107 21.13 32.92 1.58
CA GLY A 107 21.28 33.40 0.20
C GLY A 107 20.75 32.53 -0.95
N THR A 108 19.54 32.83 -1.44
CA THR A 108 19.24 32.70 -2.88
C THR A 108 18.13 33.68 -3.34
N THR A 109 18.19 34.94 -2.95
CA THR A 109 17.44 36.01 -3.63
C THR A 109 18.23 36.58 -4.81
N LYS A 110 18.58 35.75 -5.80
CA LYS A 110 19.03 36.25 -7.11
C LYS A 110 17.82 36.44 -8.02
N GLY A 111 17.15 37.58 -7.84
CA GLY A 111 16.15 38.07 -8.78
C GLY A 111 16.78 38.30 -10.15
N THR A 112 16.66 37.33 -11.05
CA THR A 112 16.97 37.53 -12.47
C THR A 112 15.94 38.49 -13.04
N ARG A 113 16.35 39.74 -13.28
CA ARG A 113 15.57 40.73 -14.05
C ARG A 113 15.42 40.20 -15.48
N ARG A 114 14.34 39.48 -15.78
CA ARG A 114 13.95 39.18 -17.16
C ARG A 114 13.18 40.37 -17.72
N GLY A 115 13.66 40.85 -18.86
CA GLY A 115 13.22 42.07 -19.54
C GLY A 115 11.71 42.16 -19.73
N ARG A 116 11.18 43.36 -19.47
CA ARG A 116 9.83 43.77 -19.84
C ARG A 116 9.72 43.78 -21.37
N SER A 117 9.04 42.80 -21.97
CA SER A 117 8.46 43.02 -23.29
C SER A 117 7.10 43.70 -23.09
N LEU A 118 7.06 44.99 -23.42
CA LEU A 118 5.82 45.74 -23.62
C LEU A 118 5.07 45.15 -24.83
N SER A 119 3.75 45.36 -24.85
CA SER A 119 2.77 45.00 -25.89
C SER A 119 2.18 43.59 -25.87
N ALA A 120 1.13 43.41 -25.07
CA ALA A 120 -0.03 42.55 -25.37
C ALA A 120 -1.28 42.96 -24.56
N ALA A 121 -1.26 44.16 -23.96
CA ALA A 121 -2.29 44.65 -23.03
C ALA A 121 -3.46 45.37 -23.73
N GLN A 122 -3.62 45.25 -25.05
CA GLN A 122 -4.66 45.96 -25.80
C GLN A 122 -5.67 45.07 -26.54
N GLU A 123 -5.56 43.74 -26.49
CA GLU A 123 -6.40 42.87 -27.33
C GLU A 123 -7.15 41.76 -26.58
N ALA A 124 -7.64 42.04 -25.37
CA ALA A 124 -8.49 41.07 -24.65
C ALA A 124 -9.64 41.69 -23.83
N VAL A 125 -9.89 43.00 -23.96
CA VAL A 125 -10.98 43.69 -23.24
C VAL A 125 -12.33 43.58 -23.99
N MET A 126 -12.40 42.90 -25.14
CA MET A 126 -13.60 42.83 -25.97
C MET A 126 -14.07 41.38 -26.17
N ARG A 127 -14.71 40.79 -25.15
CA ARG A 127 -16.03 40.17 -25.33
C ARG A 127 -16.66 39.77 -24.00
N ASP A 128 -17.73 40.51 -23.72
CA ASP A 128 -18.66 40.36 -22.62
C ASP A 128 -19.45 39.04 -22.69
N ARG A 129 -19.92 38.70 -21.50
CA ARG A 129 -20.77 37.62 -21.03
C ARG A 129 -22.08 37.53 -21.79
N SER A 130 -22.54 36.30 -22.05
CA SER A 130 -23.93 35.79 -21.95
C SER A 130 -24.21 34.71 -23.00
N SER A 131 -24.13 33.43 -22.62
CA SER A 131 -25.03 32.38 -23.14
C SER A 131 -24.82 31.08 -22.38
N SER A 132 -25.90 30.62 -21.77
CA SER A 132 -26.13 29.25 -21.30
C SER A 132 -25.81 28.21 -22.40
N SER A 133 -25.41 27.02 -21.93
CA SER A 133 -25.34 25.74 -22.62
C SER A 133 -24.54 25.65 -23.95
N HIS A 134 -23.47 24.85 -23.89
CA HIS A 134 -22.89 24.12 -25.01
C HIS A 134 -22.02 24.90 -26.02
N VAL A 135 -20.89 25.45 -25.57
CA VAL A 135 -19.81 25.86 -26.49
C VAL A 135 -18.76 24.74 -26.58
N SER A 136 -18.94 23.90 -27.60
CA SER A 136 -17.92 23.03 -28.16
C SER A 136 -16.76 23.89 -28.67
N THR A 137 -15.65 23.94 -27.95
CA THR A 137 -14.42 24.56 -28.46
C THR A 137 -13.78 23.64 -29.50
N LYS A 138 -13.92 24.05 -30.76
CA LYS A 138 -13.39 23.43 -31.97
C LYS A 138 -11.85 23.61 -32.01
N ALA A 139 -11.12 22.92 -31.13
CA ALA A 139 -9.65 22.89 -31.11
C ALA A 139 -9.04 21.57 -30.59
N THR A 140 -9.80 20.46 -30.64
CA THR A 140 -9.29 19.10 -30.39
C THR A 140 -9.88 18.08 -31.38
N ARG A 141 -9.98 18.46 -32.66
CA ARG A 141 -10.08 17.48 -33.75
C ARG A 141 -8.69 17.30 -34.33
N GLY A 142 -7.90 16.44 -33.71
CA GLY A 142 -6.52 16.23 -34.12
C GLY A 142 -5.86 15.11 -33.34
N ILE A 143 -6.09 13.89 -33.83
CA ILE A 143 -5.19 12.74 -33.70
C ILE A 143 -5.25 12.02 -32.32
N SER A 144 -5.67 10.75 -32.38
CA SER A 144 -5.68 9.74 -31.32
C SER A 144 -6.94 9.66 -30.42
N CYS A 145 -8.12 9.68 -31.04
CA CYS A 145 -9.24 8.87 -30.57
C CYS A 145 -9.16 7.45 -31.16
N ARG A 146 -8.00 6.80 -31.07
CA ARG A 146 -7.87 5.37 -31.39
C ARG A 146 -8.30 4.56 -30.17
N SER A 147 -9.56 4.15 -30.20
CA SER A 147 -9.98 2.82 -29.72
C SER A 147 -9.49 2.38 -28.34
N ALA A 148 -9.54 3.23 -27.31
CA ALA A 148 -9.79 2.73 -25.97
C ALA A 148 -11.28 2.40 -25.93
N SER A 149 -11.58 1.13 -26.22
CA SER A 149 -12.92 0.55 -26.18
C SER A 149 -13.72 1.15 -25.03
N ARG A 150 -14.72 1.95 -25.40
CA ARG A 150 -15.90 2.25 -24.57
C ARG A 150 -16.65 0.93 -24.37
N GLU A 151 -16.10 0.05 -23.55
CA GLU A 151 -16.85 -0.94 -22.78
C GLU A 151 -17.05 -0.30 -21.40
N ARG A 152 -18.02 0.62 -21.33
CA ARG A 152 -19.44 0.39 -21.03
C ARG A 152 -19.62 0.31 -19.52
N SER A 153 -20.15 1.41 -18.99
CA SER A 153 -20.93 1.58 -17.75
C SER A 153 -20.86 0.44 -16.74
N LEU A 154 -20.62 0.79 -15.47
CA LEU A 154 -20.75 -0.08 -14.30
C LEU A 154 -22.14 -0.74 -14.13
N SER A 155 -23.05 -0.60 -15.08
CA SER A 155 -24.30 -1.34 -15.17
C SER A 155 -24.04 -2.84 -15.36
N VAL A 156 -24.83 -3.66 -14.67
CA VAL A 156 -24.97 -5.09 -14.99
C VAL A 156 -25.67 -5.20 -16.32
N SER A 157 -25.04 -5.86 -17.29
CA SER A 157 -25.66 -6.15 -18.59
C SER A 157 -26.42 -7.48 -18.48
N ARG A 158 -27.59 -7.59 -19.13
CA ARG A 158 -28.33 -8.86 -19.15
C ARG A 158 -27.44 -9.96 -19.75
N GLY A 159 -27.35 -11.09 -19.05
CA GLY A 159 -26.51 -12.24 -19.45
C GLY A 159 -25.14 -12.33 -18.75
N GLU A 160 -24.73 -11.33 -17.96
CA GLU A 160 -23.46 -11.40 -17.20
C GLU A 160 -23.52 -12.30 -15.95
N GLY A 161 -24.71 -12.73 -15.53
CA GLY A 161 -24.91 -13.63 -14.39
C GLY A 161 -24.81 -12.98 -13.01
N TYR A 162 -24.63 -11.65 -12.93
CA TYR A 162 -24.67 -10.91 -11.66
C TYR A 162 -26.08 -10.40 -11.37
N LYS A 163 -26.49 -10.43 -10.10
CA LYS A 163 -27.77 -9.88 -9.65
C LYS A 163 -27.74 -8.34 -9.66
N ASP A 164 -26.68 -7.76 -9.09
CA ASP A 164 -26.53 -6.32 -8.88
C ASP A 164 -25.14 -5.80 -9.25
N VAL A 165 -25.03 -4.48 -9.45
CA VAL A 165 -23.76 -3.79 -9.72
C VAL A 165 -22.76 -4.00 -8.58
N SER A 166 -23.25 -4.04 -7.34
CA SER A 166 -22.43 -4.28 -6.14
C SER A 166 -21.75 -5.65 -6.19
N GLU A 167 -22.45 -6.67 -6.69
CA GLU A 167 -21.94 -8.03 -6.85
C GLU A 167 -20.88 -8.11 -7.96
N LYS A 168 -21.13 -7.47 -9.10
CA LYS A 168 -20.14 -7.33 -10.18
C LYS A 168 -18.86 -6.67 -9.69
N LEU A 169 -18.97 -5.60 -8.87
CA LEU A 169 -17.82 -4.94 -8.26
C LEU A 169 -17.07 -5.84 -7.27
N ARG A 170 -17.78 -6.68 -6.51
CA ARG A 170 -17.16 -7.70 -5.64
C ARG A 170 -16.40 -8.74 -6.46
N ALA A 171 -16.99 -9.24 -7.55
CA ALA A 171 -16.34 -10.19 -8.45
C ALA A 171 -15.07 -9.62 -9.09
N VAL A 172 -15.09 -8.37 -9.55
CA VAL A 172 -13.89 -7.68 -10.08
C VAL A 172 -12.80 -7.54 -9.01
N LYS A 173 -13.18 -7.25 -7.75
CA LYS A 173 -12.21 -7.20 -6.64
C LYS A 173 -11.59 -8.58 -6.37
N LEU A 174 -12.40 -9.64 -6.35
CA LEU A 174 -11.93 -11.01 -6.18
C LEU A 174 -10.99 -11.44 -7.30
N SER A 175 -11.32 -11.17 -8.56
CA SER A 175 -10.45 -11.42 -9.72
C SER A 175 -9.07 -10.77 -9.55
N LYS A 176 -9.02 -9.51 -9.09
CA LYS A 176 -7.75 -8.82 -8.81
C LYS A 176 -6.95 -9.47 -7.68
N VAL A 177 -7.61 -10.05 -6.68
CA VAL A 177 -6.94 -10.78 -5.59
C VAL A 177 -6.35 -12.08 -6.10
N VAL A 178 -7.11 -12.85 -6.89
CA VAL A 178 -6.65 -14.11 -7.51
C VAL A 178 -5.47 -13.90 -8.46
N ALA A 179 -5.40 -12.76 -9.15
CA ALA A 179 -4.27 -12.43 -10.02
C ALA A 179 -2.96 -12.11 -9.27
N ARG A 180 -3.01 -11.79 -7.96
CA ARG A 180 -1.82 -11.39 -7.17
C ARG A 180 -0.69 -12.42 -7.14
N PRO A 181 -0.91 -13.71 -6.78
CA PRO A 181 0.17 -14.70 -6.77
C PRO A 181 0.85 -14.84 -8.13
N ARG A 182 0.07 -14.82 -9.21
CA ARG A 182 0.57 -14.88 -10.59
C ARG A 182 1.43 -13.65 -10.95
N ASN A 183 0.97 -12.46 -10.57
CA ASN A 183 1.71 -11.22 -10.78
C ASN A 183 2.97 -11.14 -9.91
N ARG A 184 2.96 -11.71 -8.71
CA ARG A 184 4.14 -11.85 -7.85
C ARG A 184 5.22 -12.71 -8.49
N LEU A 185 4.82 -13.73 -9.26
CA LEU A 185 5.72 -14.56 -10.08
C LEU A 185 6.08 -13.92 -11.44
N ALA A 186 5.68 -12.65 -11.67
CA ALA A 186 5.93 -11.90 -12.90
C ALA A 186 5.46 -12.59 -14.20
N LYS A 187 4.41 -13.42 -14.14
CA LYS A 187 3.85 -14.09 -15.31
C LYS A 187 3.15 -13.09 -16.24
N LYS A 188 3.25 -13.29 -17.55
CA LYS A 188 2.66 -12.39 -18.57
C LYS A 188 1.13 -12.40 -18.57
N GLY A 189 0.52 -13.57 -18.42
CA GLY A 189 -0.93 -13.77 -18.42
C GLY A 189 -1.33 -15.08 -17.74
N GLU A 190 -2.62 -15.40 -17.76
CA GLU A 190 -3.12 -16.71 -17.32
C GLU A 190 -2.66 -17.83 -18.26
N GLY A 191 -2.45 -17.51 -19.54
CA GLY A 191 -1.88 -18.43 -20.52
C GLY A 191 -0.38 -18.72 -20.36
N ASP A 192 0.31 -17.95 -19.53
CA ASP A 192 1.76 -18.12 -19.30
C ASP A 192 2.02 -19.21 -18.25
N ARG A 193 1.95 -20.46 -18.73
CA ARG A 193 2.20 -21.68 -17.95
C ARG A 193 3.57 -22.29 -18.26
N HIS A 194 4.51 -21.49 -18.77
CA HIS A 194 5.85 -21.98 -19.11
C HIS A 194 6.64 -22.38 -17.85
N ILE A 195 7.26 -23.56 -17.90
CA ILE A 195 8.12 -24.12 -16.85
C ILE A 195 9.57 -24.03 -17.34
N PRO A 196 10.42 -23.18 -16.74
CA PRO A 196 11.82 -23.09 -17.14
C PRO A 196 12.61 -24.32 -16.69
N ASN A 197 13.54 -24.76 -17.51
CA ASN A 197 14.52 -25.78 -17.14
C ASN A 197 15.61 -25.16 -16.26
N LEU A 198 15.43 -25.18 -14.95
CA LEU A 198 16.39 -24.61 -13.99
C LEU A 198 17.71 -25.38 -13.94
N ARG A 199 17.70 -26.68 -14.25
CA ARG A 199 18.89 -27.55 -14.24
C ARG A 199 19.05 -28.27 -15.58
N PRO A 200 19.45 -27.57 -16.66
CA PRO A 200 19.62 -28.21 -17.95
C PRO A 200 20.76 -29.22 -17.94
N LYS A 201 20.50 -30.42 -18.46
CA LYS A 201 21.43 -31.57 -18.44
C LYS A 201 22.83 -31.21 -18.96
N HIS A 202 22.93 -30.54 -20.10
CA HIS A 202 24.19 -30.20 -20.75
C HIS A 202 25.11 -29.26 -19.93
N LEU A 203 24.61 -28.60 -18.88
CA LEU A 203 25.45 -27.82 -17.95
C LEU A 203 25.91 -28.62 -16.73
N PHE A 204 25.12 -29.61 -16.30
CA PHE A 204 25.30 -30.30 -15.02
C PHE A 204 25.73 -31.77 -15.15
N THR A 205 25.82 -32.29 -16.37
CA THR A 205 26.26 -33.67 -16.61
C THR A 205 27.52 -33.70 -17.47
N GLY A 206 28.42 -34.64 -17.17
CA GLY A 206 29.69 -34.78 -17.87
C GLY A 206 30.81 -33.95 -17.23
N LYS A 207 32.03 -34.17 -17.71
CA LYS A 207 33.24 -33.41 -17.32
C LYS A 207 33.74 -32.62 -18.53
N VAL A 208 34.35 -31.45 -18.29
CA VAL A 208 34.97 -30.67 -19.35
C VAL A 208 36.10 -31.49 -19.97
N LYS A 209 36.06 -31.66 -21.29
CA LYS A 209 37.12 -32.37 -22.03
C LYS A 209 38.37 -31.48 -22.01
N SER A 210 39.45 -31.97 -21.39
CA SER A 210 40.74 -31.27 -21.34
C SER A 210 41.45 -31.32 -22.69
N ASN A 211 41.36 -32.46 -23.38
CA ASN A 211 41.97 -32.70 -24.69
C ASN A 211 40.87 -33.08 -25.69
N GLY A 212 40.34 -32.09 -26.43
CA GLY A 212 39.30 -32.28 -27.44
C GLY A 212 38.43 -31.05 -27.66
N GLY A 213 37.45 -31.16 -28.57
CA GLY A 213 36.46 -30.10 -28.81
C GLY A 213 35.59 -29.83 -27.59
N ARG A 214 35.41 -28.54 -27.25
CA ARG A 214 34.54 -28.09 -26.15
C ARG A 214 33.09 -28.01 -26.64
N ASP A 215 32.16 -28.34 -25.76
CA ASP A 215 30.70 -28.31 -26.06
C ASP A 215 30.12 -26.88 -26.08
N ARG A 216 30.91 -25.89 -25.65
CA ARG A 216 30.58 -24.45 -25.65
C ARG A 216 31.83 -23.64 -25.98
N ARG A 217 31.62 -22.49 -26.64
CA ARG A 217 32.67 -21.55 -27.05
C ARG A 217 33.18 -20.73 -25.88
#